data_AF-A0A0B5E1B3-F1
#
_entry.id   AF-A0A0B5E1B3-F1
#
_cell.length_a   1.000
_cell.length_b   1.000
_cell.length_c   1.000
_cell.angle_alpha   90.00
_cell.angle_beta   90.00
_cell.angle_gamma   90.00
#
_symmetry.space_group_name_H-M   'P 1'
#
loop_
_entity.id
_entity.type
_entity.pdbx_description
1 polymer ?
#
loop_
_entity_poly.entity_id
_entity_poly.type
_entity_poly.pdbx_seq_one_letter_code
_entity_poly.pdbx_strand_id
1 'polypeptide(L)' 'MNFTDLDDVLALKPKGVFRVENVRGRTIITVNRPGELEEIILCLSPGHANQVRMALSDQGLTGLVAEAL' A
#
# COMPACT_ATOMS: atom_id res chain seq x y z
N MET A 1 -2.32 -15.31 -5.98
CA MET A 1 -3.52 -15.31 -5.10
C MET A 1 -4.44 -14.18 -5.54
N ASN A 2 -5.71 -14.41 -5.90
CA ASN A 2 -6.66 -13.31 -6.15
C ASN A 2 -7.10 -12.73 -4.80
N PHE A 3 -6.68 -11.50 -4.50
CA PHE A 3 -7.11 -10.71 -3.33
C PHE A 3 -8.57 -10.24 -3.51
N THR A 4 -9.50 -11.18 -3.65
CA THR A 4 -10.84 -10.90 -4.18
C THR A 4 -11.73 -10.07 -3.25
N ASP A 5 -11.29 -9.77 -2.02
CA ASP A 5 -11.97 -8.80 -1.17
C ASP A 5 -10.98 -8.01 -0.29
N LEU A 6 -11.03 -6.69 -0.38
CA LEU A 6 -10.28 -5.79 0.50
C LEU A 6 -10.72 -5.98 1.96
N ASP A 7 -12.00 -6.29 2.18
CA ASP A 7 -12.57 -6.48 3.51
C ASP A 7 -11.94 -7.69 4.22
N ASP A 8 -11.68 -8.78 3.51
CA ASP A 8 -10.96 -9.95 4.04
C ASP A 8 -9.53 -9.59 4.47
N VAL A 9 -8.86 -8.75 3.67
CA VAL A 9 -7.50 -8.29 3.96
C VAL A 9 -7.50 -7.36 5.19
N LEU A 10 -8.46 -6.45 5.28
CA LEU A 10 -8.59 -5.54 6.41
C LEU A 10 -9.03 -6.25 7.70
N ALA A 11 -9.80 -7.35 7.60
CA ALA A 11 -10.10 -8.21 8.73
C ALA A 11 -8.83 -8.84 9.33
N LEU A 12 -7.86 -9.23 8.49
CA LEU A 12 -6.56 -9.74 8.94
C LEU A 12 -5.58 -8.64 9.36
N LYS A 13 -5.71 -7.45 8.77
CA LYS A 13 -4.82 -6.29 8.95
C LYS A 13 -5.64 -5.07 9.39
N PRO A 14 -6.05 -5.02 10.68
CA PRO A 14 -7.03 -4.04 11.17
C PRO A 14 -6.53 -2.60 11.18
N LYS A 15 -5.23 -2.37 10.92
CA LYS A 15 -4.65 -1.03 10.76
C LYS A 15 -4.63 -0.53 9.32
N GLY A 16 -4.92 -1.39 8.36
CA GLY A 16 -4.83 -1.08 6.94
C GLY A 16 -3.61 -1.70 6.26
N VAL A 17 -3.60 -1.58 4.95
CA VAL A 17 -2.57 -2.12 4.06
C VAL A 17 -2.17 -1.10 3.01
N PHE A 18 -0.97 -1.25 2.47
CA PHE A 18 -0.56 -0.48 1.30
C PHE A 18 0.09 -1.37 0.25
N ARG A 19 -0.11 -1.05 -1.02
CA ARG A 19 0.53 -1.70 -2.17
C ARG A 19 1.41 -0.71 -2.89
N VAL A 20 2.52 -1.20 -3.43
CA VAL A 20 3.47 -0.40 -4.20
C VAL A 20 3.49 -0.89 -5.63
N GLU A 21 3.23 0.01 -6.58
CA GLU A 21 3.14 -0.29 -8.00
C GLU A 21 4.09 0.62 -8.78
N ASN A 22 4.75 0.08 -9.79
CA ASN A 22 5.56 0.88 -10.70
C ASN A 22 4.82 1.04 -12.03
N VAL A 23 4.25 2.22 -12.26
CA VAL A 23 3.48 2.53 -13.46
C VAL A 23 4.24 3.55 -14.29
N ARG A 24 4.67 3.14 -15.50
CA ARG A 24 5.38 4.01 -16.46
C ARG A 24 6.58 4.75 -15.84
N GLY A 25 7.36 4.04 -15.03
CA GLY A 25 8.55 4.59 -14.36
C GLY A 25 8.28 5.47 -13.14
N ARG A 26 7.02 5.58 -12.70
CA ARG A 26 6.63 6.25 -11.45
C ARG A 26 6.19 5.22 -10.44
N THR A 27 6.67 5.39 -9.21
CA THR A 27 6.18 4.59 -8.08
C THR A 27 4.89 5.21 -7.55
N ILE A 28 3.85 4.38 -7.44
CA ILE A 28 2.56 4.73 -6.87
C ILE A 28 2.35 3.85 -5.66
N ILE A 29 1.88 4.44 -4.56
CA ILE A 29 1.52 3.70 -3.36
C ILE A 29 0.02 3.86 -3.15
N THR A 30 -0.69 2.75 -3.14
CA THR A 30 -2.13 2.71 -2.88
C THR A 30 -2.33 2.26 -1.45
N VAL A 31 -3.02 3.06 -0.64
CA VAL A 31 -3.24 2.82 0.78
C VAL A 31 -4.72 2.60 1.04
N ASN A 32 -5.03 1.54 1.77
CA ASN A 32 -6.38 1.19 2.16
C ASN A 32 -6.45 1.08 3.69
N ARG A 33 -7.31 1.88 4.31
CA ARG A 33 -7.57 1.88 5.75
C ARG A 33 -9.05 1.56 6.02
N PRO A 34 -9.38 0.87 7.13
CA PRO A 34 -10.77 0.55 7.45
C PRO A 34 -11.62 1.81 7.59
N GLY A 35 -12.73 1.86 6.84
CA GLY A 35 -13.68 2.98 6.89
C GLY A 35 -13.22 4.27 6.22
N GLU A 36 -12.04 4.28 5.58
CA GLU A 36 -11.54 5.40 4.81
C GLU A 36 -11.61 5.10 3.31
N LEU A 37 -11.62 6.17 2.50
CA LEU A 37 -11.48 6.05 1.06
C LEU A 37 -10.05 5.60 0.72
N GLU A 38 -9.92 4.89 -0.39
CA GLU A 38 -8.62 4.54 -0.95
C GLU A 38 -7.79 5.82 -1.21
N GLU A 39 -6.55 5.82 -0.72
CA GLU A 39 -5.60 6.91 -0.89
C GLU A 39 -4.53 6.51 -1.90
N ILE A 40 -4.27 7.36 -2.88
CA ILE A 40 -3.24 7.14 -3.90
C ILE A 40 -2.13 8.18 -3.73
N ILE A 41 -0.93 7.71 -3.41
CA ILE A 41 0.26 8.54 -3.23
C ILE A 41 1.16 8.39 -4.45
N LEU A 42 1.31 9.48 -5.21
CA LEU A 42 2.25 9.55 -6.32
C LEU A 42 3.66 9.88 -5.80
N CYS A 43 4.59 8.93 -5.88
CA CYS A 43 5.95 9.16 -5.43
C CYS A 43 6.76 9.91 -6.49
N LEU A 44 7.51 10.90 -6.03
CA LEU A 44 8.33 11.80 -6.87
C LEU A 44 9.69 11.17 -7.23
N SER A 45 10.16 10.22 -6.41
CA SER A 45 11.43 9.55 -6.57
C SER A 45 11.43 8.22 -5.79
N PRO A 46 12.40 7.32 -6.04
CA PRO A 46 12.58 6.13 -5.22
C PRO A 46 12.81 6.44 -3.73
N GLY A 47 13.51 7.53 -3.43
CA GLY A 47 13.75 7.99 -2.05
C GLY A 47 12.45 8.42 -1.37
N HIS A 48 11.59 9.18 -2.07
CA HIS A 48 10.27 9.55 -1.58
C HIS A 48 9.41 8.30 -1.33
N ALA A 49 9.42 7.33 -2.25
CA ALA A 49 8.71 6.07 -2.07
C ALA A 49 9.19 5.30 -0.82
N ASN A 50 10.50 5.32 -0.52
CA ASN A 50 11.03 4.70 0.70
C ASN A 50 10.54 5.41 1.97
N GLN A 51 10.57 6.75 1.98
CA GLN A 51 10.09 7.54 3.11
C GLN A 51 8.61 7.28 3.40
N VAL A 52 7.76 7.25 2.36
CA VAL A 52 6.32 6.96 2.51
C VAL A 52 6.11 5.55 3.05
N ARG A 53 6.81 4.53 2.52
CA ARG A 53 6.70 3.15 3.04
C ARG A 53 7.07 3.06 4.52
N MET A 54 8.13 3.74 4.94
CA MET A 54 8.53 3.77 6.35
C MET A 54 7.45 4.44 7.20
N ALA A 55 6.96 5.62 6.80
CA ALA A 55 5.92 6.33 7.54
C ALA A 55 4.62 5.53 7.68
N LEU A 56 4.21 4.80 6.64
CA LEU A 56 3.03 3.93 6.69
C LEU A 56 3.27 2.71 7.60
N SER A 57 4.48 2.14 7.56
CA SER A 57 4.87 1.05 8.45
C SER A 57 4.92 1.48 9.92
N ASP A 58 5.43 2.69 10.19
CA ASP A 58 5.47 3.29 11.54
C ASP A 58 4.05 3.55 12.08
N GLN A 59 3.08 3.81 11.20
CA GLN A 59 1.64 3.91 11.55
C GLN A 59 0.98 2.53 11.79
N GLY A 60 1.71 1.43 11.57
CA GLY A 60 1.24 0.06 11.76
C GLY A 60 0.53 -0.55 10.55
N LEU A 61 0.60 0.08 9.37
CA LEU A 61 0.05 -0.50 8.15
C LEU A 61 0.97 -1.60 7.60
N THR A 62 0.36 -2.57 6.91
CA THR A 62 1.11 -3.69 6.31
C THR A 62 1.32 -3.48 4.81
N GLY A 63 2.58 -3.54 4.37
CA GLY A 63 2.91 -3.54 2.95
C GLY A 63 2.58 -4.88 2.30
N LEU A 64 1.78 -4.86 1.23
CA LEU A 64 1.51 -6.01 0.39
C LEU A 64 2.55 -6.11 -0.72
N VAL A 65 3.20 -7.26 -0.81
CA VAL A 65 4.08 -7.59 -1.94
C VAL A 65 3.19 -8.23 -3.01
N ALA A 66 3.00 -7.52 -4.13
CA ALA A 66 2.45 -8.18 -5.32
C ALA A 66 3.47 -9.26 -5.75
N GLU A 67 3.00 -10.49 -5.96
CA GLU A 67 3.81 -11.67 -6.25
C GLU A 67 4.98 -11.31 -7.18
N ALA A 68 6.21 -11.61 -6.74
CA ALA A 68 7.36 -11.66 -7.62
C ALA A 68 7.05 -12.75 -8.67
N LEU A 69 6.78 -12.30 -9.90
CA LEU A 69 6.75 -13.17 -11.08
C LEU A 69 8.16 -13.72 -11.34
#